data_AF-A0A0D0A620-F1
#
_entry.id   AF-A0A0D0A620-F1
#
_cell.length_a   1.000
_cell.length_b   1.000
_cell.length_c   1.000
_cell.angle_alpha   90.00
_cell.angle_beta   90.00
_cell.angle_gamma   90.00
#
_symmetry.space_group_name_H-M   'P 1'
#
loop_
_entity.id
_entity.type
_entity.pdbx_description
1 polymer ?
#
loop_
_entity_poly.entity_id
_entity_poly.type
_entity_poly.pdbx_seq_one_letter_code
_entity_poly.pdbx_strand_id
1 'polypeptide(L)'
;MRDGIFKSGLISGYLKVNDALRSLYEATPEELRDTEPLRDPTQSKEEVAAAGQAYFDSTYGDTASKVQPLLQSIYPDLEHFTIKIGYGYVYAFMGVTSAKETSFAMISALIPNDTPRQVEWHLTGAVRNGATVEEVRGVREIALKIAIKAGVPLKNEVPDI
;
A
#
# COMPACT_ATOMS: atom_id res chain seq x y z
N MET A 1 6.86 0.21 -11.69
CA MET A 1 6.52 1.60 -11.30
C MET A 1 5.01 1.86 -11.28
N ARG A 2 4.27 1.66 -12.39
CA ARG A 2 2.81 1.88 -12.47
C ARG A 2 2.00 1.20 -11.37
N ASP A 3 2.21 -0.11 -11.16
CA ASP A 3 1.49 -0.86 -10.12
C ASP A 3 1.80 -0.34 -8.71
N GLY A 4 3.04 0.07 -8.42
CA GLY A 4 3.39 0.71 -7.15
C GLY A 4 2.69 2.06 -6.94
N ILE A 5 2.62 2.90 -7.98
CA ILE A 5 1.86 4.17 -7.95
C ILE A 5 0.38 3.88 -7.72
N PHE A 6 -0.20 2.93 -8.47
CA PHE A 6 -1.60 2.54 -8.31
C PHE A 6 -1.92 2.06 -6.88
N LYS A 7 -1.10 1.14 -6.34
CA LYS A 7 -1.24 0.63 -4.97
C LYS A 7 -1.15 1.75 -3.93
N SER A 8 -0.26 2.73 -4.12
CA SER A 8 -0.16 3.88 -3.20
C SER A 8 -1.44 4.73 -3.13
N GLY A 9 -2.33 4.65 -4.12
CA GLY A 9 -3.47 5.56 -4.31
C GLY A 9 -4.57 5.49 -3.27
N LEU A 10 -4.79 4.31 -2.67
CA LEU A 10 -5.74 4.18 -1.57
C LEU A 10 -5.30 4.98 -0.33
N ILE A 11 -4.00 5.23 -0.20
CA ILE A 11 -3.41 5.98 0.91
C ILE A 11 -3.21 7.45 0.49
N SER A 12 -2.53 7.71 -0.63
CA SER A 12 -2.16 9.06 -1.05
C SER A 12 -3.33 9.87 -1.62
N GLY A 13 -4.37 9.20 -2.10
CA GLY A 13 -5.56 9.77 -2.73
C GLY A 13 -5.65 9.44 -4.23
N TYR A 14 -6.86 9.10 -4.69
CA TYR A 14 -7.15 8.65 -6.05
C TYR A 14 -6.71 9.66 -7.13
N LEU A 15 -7.02 10.94 -6.95
CA LEU A 15 -6.69 11.99 -7.92
C LEU A 15 -5.17 12.21 -8.08
N LYS A 16 -4.41 12.12 -6.99
CA LYS A 16 -2.94 12.23 -7.05
C LYS A 16 -2.34 11.10 -7.87
N VAL A 17 -2.88 9.89 -7.74
CA VAL A 17 -2.45 8.74 -8.53
C VAL A 17 -2.84 8.90 -10.00
N ASN A 18 -4.02 9.44 -10.30
CA ASN A 18 -4.40 9.74 -11.68
C ASN A 18 -3.39 10.70 -12.34
N ASP A 19 -3.04 11.80 -11.67
CA ASP A 19 -2.07 12.77 -12.20
C ASP A 19 -0.66 12.17 -12.33
N ALA A 20 -0.22 11.36 -11.36
CA ALA A 20 1.07 10.69 -11.40
C ALA A 20 1.15 9.66 -12.53
N LEU A 21 0.11 8.84 -12.73
CA LEU A 21 0.04 7.86 -13.81
C LEU A 21 -0.07 8.53 -15.18
N ARG A 22 -0.80 9.65 -15.30
CA ARG A 22 -0.84 10.46 -16.53
C ARG A 22 0.55 11.00 -16.88
N SER A 23 1.24 11.59 -15.89
CA SER A 23 2.61 12.10 -16.09
C SER A 23 3.56 10.99 -16.53
N LEU A 24 3.45 9.79 -15.93
CA LEU A 24 4.23 8.63 -16.35
C LEU A 24 3.85 8.17 -17.76
N TYR A 25 2.57 8.15 -18.12
CA TYR A 25 2.08 7.80 -19.45
C TYR A 25 2.67 8.71 -20.54
N GLU A 26 2.66 10.03 -20.32
CA GLU A 26 3.21 11.03 -21.26
C GLU A 26 4.72 10.83 -21.48
N ALA A 27 5.45 10.42 -20.44
CA ALA A 27 6.88 10.12 -20.51
C ALA A 27 7.20 8.71 -21.04
N THR A 28 6.19 7.86 -21.27
CA THR A 28 6.40 6.47 -21.72
C THR A 28 6.29 6.40 -23.25
N PRO A 29 7.29 5.80 -23.95
CA PRO A 29 7.19 5.45 -25.37
C PRO A 29 5.94 4.63 -25.68
N GLU A 30 5.37 4.81 -26.87
CA GLU A 30 4.08 4.22 -27.24
C GLU A 30 4.09 2.70 -27.13
N GLU A 31 5.18 2.07 -27.55
CA GLU A 31 5.40 0.62 -27.53
C GLU A 31 5.53 0.02 -26.11
N LEU A 32 5.68 0.86 -25.07
CA LEU A 32 5.77 0.44 -23.66
C LEU A 32 4.52 0.81 -22.85
N ARG A 33 3.46 1.28 -23.51
CA ARG A 33 2.18 1.62 -22.86
C ARG A 33 1.32 0.37 -22.71
N ASP A 34 0.82 0.16 -21.50
CA ASP A 34 -0.13 -0.92 -21.22
C ASP A 34 -1.45 -0.65 -21.92
N THR A 35 -1.99 -1.64 -22.63
CA THR A 35 -3.30 -1.55 -23.31
C THR A 35 -4.40 -2.31 -22.58
N GLU A 36 -4.02 -3.17 -21.63
CA GLU A 36 -4.91 -4.03 -20.85
C GLU A 36 -4.61 -3.90 -19.35
N PRO A 37 -5.59 -4.12 -18.46
CA PRO A 37 -5.36 -4.09 -17.03
C PRO A 37 -4.46 -5.26 -16.59
N LEU A 38 -3.60 -4.99 -15.60
CA LEU A 38 -2.78 -6.04 -14.97
C LEU A 38 -3.61 -7.02 -14.12
N ARG A 39 -4.74 -6.54 -13.58
CA ARG A 39 -5.65 -7.32 -12.73
C ARG A 39 -6.74 -7.92 -13.59
N ASP A 40 -7.08 -9.18 -13.32
CA ASP A 40 -8.17 -9.88 -14.01
C ASP A 40 -9.54 -9.33 -13.55
N PRO A 41 -10.32 -8.69 -14.43
CA PRO A 41 -11.64 -8.17 -14.07
C PRO A 41 -12.69 -9.28 -13.87
N THR A 42 -12.38 -10.53 -14.26
CA THR A 42 -13.28 -11.68 -14.15
C THR A 42 -13.10 -12.46 -12.85
N GLN A 43 -12.08 -12.13 -12.05
CA GLN A 43 -11.85 -12.75 -10.75
C GLN A 43 -13.08 -12.60 -9.85
N SER A 44 -13.50 -13.69 -9.22
CA SER A 44 -14.68 -13.69 -8.35
C SER A 44 -14.45 -12.85 -7.09
N LYS A 45 -15.54 -12.36 -6.51
CA LYS A 45 -15.48 -11.58 -5.26
C LYS A 45 -14.91 -12.41 -4.11
N GLU A 46 -15.15 -13.71 -4.14
CA GLU A 46 -14.71 -14.69 -3.16
C GLU A 46 -13.20 -14.92 -3.26
N GLU A 47 -12.65 -15.06 -4.48
CA GLU A 47 -11.20 -15.17 -4.70
C GLU A 47 -10.47 -13.90 -4.28
N VAL A 48 -11.02 -12.74 -4.64
CA VAL A 48 -10.47 -11.43 -4.23
C VAL A 48 -10.47 -11.30 -2.71
N ALA A 49 -11.58 -11.68 -2.05
CA ALA A 49 -11.68 -11.63 -0.59
C ALA A 49 -10.70 -12.60 0.09
N ALA A 50 -10.54 -13.82 -0.44
CA ALA A 50 -9.60 -14.80 0.09
C ALA A 50 -8.14 -14.32 -0.02
N ALA A 51 -7.77 -13.77 -1.18
CA ALA A 51 -6.45 -13.17 -1.38
C ALA A 51 -6.22 -11.97 -0.44
N GLY A 52 -7.26 -11.15 -0.24
CA GLY A 52 -7.22 -10.01 0.66
C GLY A 52 -7.03 -10.40 2.12
N GLN A 53 -7.78 -11.40 2.59
CA GLN A 53 -7.63 -11.93 3.94
C GLN A 53 -6.22 -12.49 4.16
N ALA A 54 -5.73 -13.31 3.22
CA ALA A 54 -4.38 -13.89 3.33
C ALA A 54 -3.28 -12.81 3.40
N TYR A 55 -3.36 -11.77 2.57
CA TYR A 55 -2.38 -10.69 2.60
C TYR A 55 -2.50 -9.79 3.84
N PHE A 56 -3.73 -9.57 4.33
CA PHE A 56 -3.98 -8.85 5.58
C PHE A 56 -3.37 -9.61 6.77
N ASP A 57 -3.62 -10.91 6.87
CA ASP A 57 -3.09 -11.76 7.93
C ASP A 57 -1.56 -11.80 7.93
N SER A 58 -0.94 -11.88 6.74
CA SER A 58 0.53 -11.77 6.60
C SER A 58 1.07 -10.43 7.11
N THR A 59 0.39 -9.33 6.77
CA THR A 59 0.83 -7.97 7.13
C THR A 59 0.73 -7.72 8.63
N TYR A 60 -0.39 -8.11 9.26
CA TYR A 60 -0.63 -7.84 10.68
C TYR A 60 -0.17 -8.96 11.62
N GLY A 61 0.07 -10.18 11.12
CA GLY A 61 0.49 -11.34 11.91
C GLY A 61 -0.42 -11.56 13.13
N ASP A 62 0.18 -11.76 14.30
CA ASP A 62 -0.54 -11.96 15.56
C ASP A 62 -1.52 -10.83 15.92
N THR A 63 -1.30 -9.61 15.38
CA THR A 63 -2.18 -8.47 15.63
C THR A 63 -3.43 -8.46 14.75
N ALA A 64 -3.51 -9.28 13.69
CA ALA A 64 -4.66 -9.34 12.79
C ALA A 64 -5.96 -9.61 13.56
N SER A 65 -5.91 -10.53 14.53
CA SER A 65 -7.00 -10.90 15.44
C SER A 65 -7.56 -9.75 16.28
N LYS A 66 -6.82 -8.64 16.42
CA LYS A 66 -7.25 -7.42 17.12
C LYS A 66 -7.61 -6.31 16.14
N VAL A 67 -6.83 -6.15 15.06
CA VAL A 67 -7.01 -5.07 14.09
C VAL A 67 -8.31 -5.26 13.29
N GLN A 68 -8.59 -6.46 12.77
CA GLN A 68 -9.80 -6.67 11.95
C GLN A 68 -11.10 -6.47 12.73
N PRO A 69 -11.28 -7.03 13.96
CA PRO A 69 -12.46 -6.71 14.77
C PRO A 69 -12.57 -5.23 15.13
N LEU A 70 -11.44 -4.55 15.34
CA LEU A 70 -11.43 -3.10 15.56
C LEU A 70 -12.01 -2.36 14.34
N LEU A 71 -11.54 -2.66 13.13
CA LEU A 71 -12.09 -2.06 11.90
C LEU A 71 -13.60 -2.29 11.78
N GLN A 72 -14.05 -3.51 12.05
CA GLN A 72 -15.46 -3.88 12.01
C GLN A 72 -16.29 -3.10 13.03
N SER A 73 -15.75 -2.93 14.25
CA SER A 73 -16.43 -2.20 15.33
C SER A 73 -16.50 -0.68 15.10
N ILE A 74 -15.51 -0.10 14.40
CA ILE A 74 -15.51 1.32 14.03
C ILE A 74 -16.61 1.55 12.99
N TYR A 75 -16.61 0.76 11.92
CA TYR A 75 -17.60 0.82 10.85
C TYR A 75 -17.52 -0.46 10.00
N PRO A 76 -18.54 -1.31 9.96
CA PRO A 76 -18.47 -2.59 9.24
C PRO A 76 -18.05 -2.48 7.77
N ASP A 77 -18.48 -1.43 7.05
CA ASP A 77 -18.06 -1.22 5.67
C ASP A 77 -16.56 -0.91 5.55
N LEU A 78 -15.93 -0.34 6.59
CA LEU A 78 -14.48 -0.13 6.61
C LEU A 78 -13.73 -1.44 6.58
N GLU A 79 -14.14 -2.42 7.40
CA GLU A 79 -13.55 -3.76 7.37
C GLU A 79 -13.79 -4.44 6.03
N HIS A 80 -15.04 -4.41 5.53
CA HIS A 80 -15.40 -5.01 4.26
C HIS A 80 -14.59 -4.44 3.09
N PHE A 81 -14.50 -3.10 3.03
CA PHE A 81 -13.72 -2.39 2.02
C PHE A 81 -12.23 -2.71 2.15
N THR A 82 -11.70 -2.72 3.38
CA THR A 82 -10.29 -2.99 3.66
C THR A 82 -9.91 -4.39 3.18
N ILE A 83 -10.67 -5.43 3.53
CA ILE A 83 -10.33 -6.81 3.14
C ILE A 83 -10.53 -7.02 1.64
N LYS A 84 -11.69 -6.64 1.09
CA LYS A 84 -12.02 -7.02 -0.29
C LYS A 84 -11.40 -6.09 -1.33
N ILE A 85 -11.51 -4.78 -1.13
CA ILE A 85 -11.07 -3.80 -2.14
C ILE A 85 -9.61 -3.43 -1.90
N GLY A 86 -9.27 -3.05 -0.66
CA GLY A 86 -7.91 -2.65 -0.31
C GLY A 86 -6.92 -3.78 -0.44
N TYR A 87 -7.00 -4.74 0.48
CA TYR A 87 -6.09 -5.87 0.52
C TYR A 87 -6.31 -6.84 -0.63
N GLY A 88 -7.56 -7.19 -0.94
CA GLY A 88 -7.87 -8.15 -2.01
C GLY A 88 -7.54 -7.63 -3.40
N TYR A 89 -8.33 -6.66 -3.89
CA TYR A 89 -8.20 -6.24 -5.29
C TYR A 89 -6.92 -5.43 -5.53
N VAL A 90 -6.58 -4.50 -4.64
CA VAL A 90 -5.44 -3.60 -4.86
C VAL A 90 -4.12 -4.23 -4.42
N TYR A 91 -3.98 -4.65 -3.17
CA TYR A 91 -2.66 -5.02 -2.64
C TYR A 91 -2.24 -6.47 -2.91
N ALA A 92 -3.16 -7.43 -2.93
CA ALA A 92 -2.84 -8.86 -3.08
C ALA A 92 -2.44 -9.26 -4.52
N PHE A 93 -2.52 -8.34 -5.49
CA PHE A 93 -1.99 -8.57 -6.83
C PHE A 93 -0.45 -8.57 -6.82
N MET A 94 0.17 -9.74 -7.00
CA MET A 94 1.64 -9.89 -6.92
C MET A 94 2.32 -10.13 -8.29
N GLY A 95 1.63 -9.89 -9.40
CA GLY A 95 2.16 -10.17 -10.75
C GLY A 95 3.29 -9.23 -11.20
N VAL A 96 3.44 -8.06 -10.55
CA VAL A 96 4.46 -7.05 -10.89
C VAL A 96 5.30 -6.63 -9.69
N THR A 97 4.67 -6.45 -8.52
CA THR A 97 5.37 -6.13 -7.27
C THR A 97 5.13 -7.24 -6.27
N SER A 98 6.19 -7.64 -5.57
CA SER A 98 6.14 -8.62 -4.48
C SER A 98 5.43 -8.06 -3.23
N ALA A 99 5.19 -8.92 -2.23
CA ALA A 99 4.62 -8.52 -0.94
C ALA A 99 5.47 -7.45 -0.24
N LYS A 100 6.81 -7.59 -0.27
CA LYS A 100 7.71 -6.57 0.29
C LYS A 100 7.66 -5.25 -0.48
N GLU A 101 7.67 -5.29 -1.80
CA GLU A 101 7.61 -4.07 -2.63
C GLU A 101 6.25 -3.36 -2.51
N THR A 102 5.17 -4.12 -2.37
CA THR A 102 3.84 -3.59 -2.03
C THR A 102 3.87 -2.86 -0.70
N SER A 103 4.51 -3.45 0.32
CA SER A 103 4.68 -2.80 1.63
C SER A 103 5.51 -1.52 1.52
N PHE A 104 6.56 -1.48 0.69
CA PHE A 104 7.35 -0.27 0.45
C PHE A 104 6.52 0.84 -0.19
N ALA A 105 5.65 0.51 -1.15
CA ALA A 105 4.73 1.48 -1.76
C ALA A 105 3.75 2.06 -0.73
N MET A 106 3.23 1.22 0.18
CA MET A 106 2.35 1.67 1.27
C MET A 106 3.09 2.59 2.25
N ILE A 107 4.26 2.19 2.75
CA ILE A 107 5.08 3.00 3.68
C ILE A 107 5.40 4.36 3.06
N SER A 108 5.80 4.37 1.79
CA SER A 108 6.14 5.60 1.06
C SER A 108 4.96 6.58 0.95
N ALA A 109 3.72 6.08 0.98
CA ALA A 109 2.51 6.90 0.95
C ALA A 109 2.03 7.30 2.36
N LEU A 110 2.24 6.45 3.37
CA LEU A 110 1.79 6.69 4.75
C LEU A 110 2.58 7.81 5.44
N ILE A 111 3.90 7.84 5.22
CA ILE A 111 4.80 8.84 5.83
C ILE A 111 4.39 10.28 5.48
N PRO A 112 4.25 10.67 4.20
CA PRO A 112 3.84 12.04 3.86
C PRO A 112 2.39 12.37 4.24
N ASN A 113 1.56 11.36 4.54
CA ASN A 113 0.22 11.56 5.07
C ASN A 113 0.20 11.77 6.60
N ASP A 114 1.35 11.68 7.28
CA ASP A 114 1.48 11.94 8.72
C ASP A 114 0.55 11.07 9.59
N THR A 115 0.55 9.76 9.32
CA THR A 115 -0.31 8.74 9.96
C THR A 115 0.50 7.75 10.82
N PRO A 116 1.06 8.16 11.98
CA PRO A 116 2.09 7.39 12.69
C PRO A 116 1.67 5.95 13.02
N ARG A 117 0.47 5.72 13.55
CA ARG A 117 -0.01 4.36 13.84
C ARG A 117 0.00 3.44 12.62
N GLN A 118 -0.36 3.97 11.45
CA GLN A 118 -0.35 3.18 10.21
C GLN A 118 1.10 2.93 9.76
N VAL A 119 1.98 3.94 9.87
CA VAL A 119 3.41 3.77 9.58
C VAL A 119 4.00 2.64 10.42
N GLU A 120 3.81 2.67 11.75
CA GLU A 120 4.31 1.63 12.67
C GLU A 120 3.87 0.21 12.26
N TRP A 121 2.56 0.03 12.01
CA TRP A 121 2.02 -1.25 11.59
C TRP A 121 2.62 -1.74 10.28
N HIS A 122 2.78 -0.85 9.30
CA HIS A 122 3.28 -1.21 7.98
C HIS A 122 4.80 -1.38 7.90
N LEU A 123 5.58 -0.72 8.76
CA LEU A 123 7.01 -1.00 8.92
C LEU A 123 7.21 -2.44 9.41
N THR A 124 6.48 -2.83 10.46
CA THR A 124 6.54 -4.22 10.99
C THR A 124 5.99 -5.22 9.97
N GLY A 125 4.88 -4.87 9.29
CA GLY A 125 4.28 -5.71 8.27
C GLY A 125 5.17 -5.93 7.06
N ALA A 126 5.99 -4.96 6.67
CA ALA A 126 6.96 -5.13 5.59
C ALA A 126 8.00 -6.23 5.90
N VAL A 127 8.45 -6.32 7.15
CA VAL A 127 9.36 -7.40 7.58
C VAL A 127 8.67 -8.76 7.51
N ARG A 128 7.41 -8.87 7.97
CA ARG A 128 6.62 -10.11 7.82
C ARG A 128 6.42 -10.50 6.35
N ASN A 129 6.31 -9.51 5.48
CA ASN A 129 6.17 -9.69 4.03
C ASN A 129 7.52 -9.94 3.31
N GLY A 130 8.60 -10.21 4.05
CA GLY A 130 9.88 -10.67 3.53
C GLY A 130 10.93 -9.58 3.28
N ALA A 131 10.73 -8.37 3.80
CA ALA A 131 11.78 -7.34 3.81
C ALA A 131 12.76 -7.56 4.98
N THR A 132 14.02 -7.20 4.77
CA THR A 132 15.00 -7.02 5.84
C THR A 132 14.71 -5.73 6.61
N VAL A 133 15.17 -5.65 7.86
CA VAL A 133 15.03 -4.43 8.68
C VAL A 133 15.77 -3.26 8.02
N GLU A 134 16.91 -3.53 7.38
CA GLU A 134 17.71 -2.55 6.65
C GLU A 134 16.98 -1.99 5.44
N GLU A 135 16.30 -2.84 4.64
CA GLU A 135 15.45 -2.39 3.53
C GLU A 135 14.32 -1.47 4.04
N VAL A 136 13.67 -1.86 5.14
CA VAL A 136 12.56 -1.08 5.72
C VAL A 136 13.03 0.28 6.24
N ARG A 137 14.17 0.33 6.94
CA ARG A 137 14.80 1.59 7.38
C ARG A 137 15.17 2.47 6.19
N GLY A 138 15.73 1.88 5.13
CA GLY A 138 16.07 2.60 3.91
C GLY A 138 14.85 3.25 3.24
N VAL A 139 13.76 2.49 3.07
CA VAL A 139 12.51 3.01 2.48
C VAL A 139 11.91 4.12 3.35
N ARG A 140 11.86 3.92 4.67
CA ARG A 140 11.41 4.94 5.63
C ARG A 140 12.22 6.23 5.50
N GLU A 141 13.55 6.12 5.50
CA GLU A 141 14.45 7.28 5.42
C GLU A 141 14.29 8.04 4.08
N ILE A 142 14.20 7.32 2.96
CA ILE A 142 13.98 7.91 1.64
C ILE A 142 12.64 8.67 1.60
N ALA A 143 11.56 8.03 2.05
CA ALA A 143 10.23 8.64 2.07
C ALA A 143 10.18 9.89 2.96
N LEU A 144 10.80 9.84 4.15
CA LEU A 144 10.91 10.99 5.04
C LEU A 144 11.70 12.14 4.41
N LYS A 145 12.88 11.85 3.83
CA LYS A 145 13.69 12.86 3.14
C LYS A 145 12.96 13.51 1.97
N ILE A 146 12.22 12.73 1.19
CA ILE A 146 11.39 13.24 0.09
C ILE A 146 10.28 14.13 0.63
N ALA A 147 9.57 13.70 1.68
CA ALA A 147 8.49 14.48 2.30
C ALA A 147 9.00 15.84 2.81
N ILE A 148 10.13 15.86 3.52
CA ILE A 148 10.78 17.10 3.99
C ILE A 148 11.16 17.99 2.80
N LYS A 149 11.83 17.42 1.79
CA LYS A 149 12.25 18.17 0.60
C LYS A 149 11.07 18.74 -0.20
N ALA A 150 9.94 18.05 -0.20
CA ALA A 150 8.70 18.49 -0.83
C ALA A 150 7.90 19.49 0.03
N GLY A 151 8.37 19.83 1.24
CA GLY A 151 7.70 20.78 2.13
C GLY A 151 6.44 20.22 2.79
N VAL A 152 6.33 18.90 2.94
CA VAL A 152 5.19 18.28 3.65
C VAL A 152 5.27 18.64 5.14
N PRO A 153 4.21 19.23 5.73
CA PRO A 153 4.20 19.62 7.13
C PRO A 153 3.89 18.42 8.04
N LEU A 154 4.92 17.65 8.39
CA LEU A 154 4.82 16.54 9.34
C LEU A 154 4.65 17.09 10.77
N LYS A 155 3.54 16.76 11.42
CA LYS A 155 3.21 17.20 12.79
C LYS A 155 3.54 16.15 13.84
N ASN A 156 3.59 14.88 13.44
CA ASN A 156 3.95 13.79 14.34
C ASN A 156 5.37 13.28 14.03
N GLU A 157 5.98 12.66 15.03
CA GLU A 157 7.19 11.89 14.82
C GLU A 157 6.87 10.67 13.94
N VAL A 158 7.73 10.40 12.96
CA VAL A 158 7.62 9.22 12.11
C VAL A 158 8.17 8.02 12.89
N PRO A 159 7.36 6.99 13.22
CA PRO A 159 7.81 5.84 14.00
C PRO A 159 9.01 5.15 13.36
N ASP A 160 9.91 4.61 14.20
CA ASP A 160 11.05 3.81 13.76
C ASP A 160 10.73 2.30 13.82
N ILE A 161 11.65 1.48 13.32
CA ILE A 161 11.57 0.00 13.36
C ILE A 161 12.68 -0.64 14.20
#